data_AF-A0A7J3J358-F1
#
_entry.id   AF-A0A7J3J358-F1
#
_cell.length_a   1.000
_cell.length_b   1.000
_cell.length_c   1.000
_cell.angle_alpha   90.00
_cell.angle_beta   90.00
_cell.angle_gamma   90.00
#
_symmetry.space_group_name_H-M   'P 1'
#
loop_
_entity.id
_entity.type
_entity.pdbx_description
1 polymer ?
#
loop_
_entity_poly.entity_id
_entity_poly.type
_entity_poly.pdbx_seq_one_letter_code
_entity_poly.pdbx_strand_id
1 'polypeptide(L)'
;MVEVRARIKIKDADDTPTLREERVPTQQELRKIFMCGDLRARCACVLLAHSGLRIETLGNYEGTDGLRVKDFPEMKIENGEVIFEKIPTIVVVRRELSKGGHQYFTFLSEEGCGYLKDYLESRLKEGEKLTPNSPILTPKAAPKPFIRSTNIGDIIRNAIRKAGFKWRPYVLRAYFDTQLMLAESKGLVLRDYRQFWMGHKGDIENRYTTNKCKLPEDIIEDMREAYKRSQEYLHTTKVGKTNEEELRQAFRKQLLLVAGFTQSEIDKMDVSEISDEELQTIIRKRLLGEKTNDCVQKVVSTDEVEKYLEQGWEYVATLPNKRVIIKMNA
;
A
#
# COMPACT_ATOMS: atom_id res chain seq x y z
N MET A 1 -15.11 29.15 -54.62
CA MET A 1 -15.83 28.52 -53.48
C MET A 1 -15.24 29.09 -52.21
N VAL A 2 -16.00 29.84 -51.43
CA VAL A 2 -15.56 30.38 -50.13
C VAL A 2 -16.01 29.40 -49.06
N GLU A 3 -15.06 28.74 -48.40
CA GLU A 3 -15.32 27.80 -47.32
C GLU A 3 -15.63 28.59 -46.04
N VAL A 4 -16.88 28.59 -45.59
CA VAL A 4 -17.30 29.24 -44.35
C VAL A 4 -17.10 28.27 -43.20
N ARG A 5 -16.07 28.50 -42.38
CA ARG A 5 -15.83 27.75 -41.14
C ARG A 5 -16.46 28.48 -39.95
N ALA A 6 -17.64 28.04 -39.53
CA ALA A 6 -18.27 28.52 -38.30
C ALA A 6 -17.74 27.72 -37.08
N ARG A 7 -17.15 28.42 -36.10
CA ARG A 7 -16.83 27.84 -34.79
C ARG A 7 -18.09 27.82 -33.93
N ILE A 8 -18.78 26.70 -33.88
CA ILE A 8 -19.91 26.50 -32.98
C ILE A 8 -19.36 26.29 -31.56
N LYS A 9 -19.59 27.25 -30.66
CA LYS A 9 -19.38 27.07 -29.22
C LYS A 9 -20.63 26.45 -28.62
N ILE A 10 -20.58 25.14 -28.38
CA ILE A 10 -21.63 24.44 -27.64
C ILE A 10 -21.39 24.70 -26.15
N LYS A 11 -22.35 25.34 -25.48
CA LYS A 11 -22.32 25.56 -24.04
C LYS A 11 -22.37 24.18 -23.35
N ASP A 12 -21.52 23.97 -22.35
CA ASP A 12 -21.44 22.72 -21.58
C ASP A 12 -21.05 21.47 -22.43
N ALA A 13 -20.36 21.66 -23.57
CA ALA A 13 -19.89 20.55 -24.42
C ALA A 13 -18.93 19.59 -23.70
N ASP A 14 -18.12 20.13 -22.78
CA ASP A 14 -17.21 19.38 -21.93
C ASP A 14 -17.84 19.00 -20.57
N ASP A 15 -19.08 19.42 -20.32
CA ASP A 15 -19.80 19.05 -19.12
C ASP A 15 -20.18 17.57 -19.21
N THR A 16 -19.77 16.81 -18.21
CA THR A 16 -20.07 15.39 -18.08
C THR A 16 -20.93 15.20 -16.84
N PRO A 17 -22.26 15.40 -16.91
CA PRO A 17 -23.15 15.40 -15.76
C PRO A 17 -23.04 14.11 -14.93
N THR A 18 -22.78 12.99 -15.61
CA THR A 18 -22.62 11.67 -14.96
C THR A 18 -21.35 11.53 -14.12
N LEU A 19 -20.36 12.42 -14.27
CA LEU A 19 -19.11 12.39 -13.49
C LEU A 19 -19.17 13.28 -12.24
N ARG A 20 -20.15 14.18 -12.11
CA ARG A 20 -20.20 15.18 -11.02
C ARG A 20 -20.29 14.57 -9.62
N GLU A 21 -20.92 13.40 -9.50
CA GLU A 21 -21.09 12.66 -8.25
C GLU A 21 -20.23 11.38 -8.18
N GLU A 22 -19.42 11.10 -9.22
CA GLU A 22 -18.59 9.90 -9.28
C GLU A 22 -17.30 10.11 -8.46
N ARG A 23 -17.19 9.40 -7.34
CA ARG A 23 -15.97 9.35 -6.52
C ARG A 23 -15.21 8.05 -6.74
N VAL A 24 -13.93 8.04 -6.37
CA VAL A 24 -13.13 6.81 -6.34
C VAL A 24 -13.61 5.88 -5.22
N PRO A 25 -13.57 4.55 -5.42
CA PRO A 25 -13.88 3.58 -4.37
C PRO A 25 -12.90 3.71 -3.19
N THR A 26 -13.36 3.38 -2.00
CA THR A 26 -12.46 3.06 -0.89
C THR A 26 -11.85 1.66 -1.09
N GLN A 27 -10.78 1.33 -0.36
CA GLN A 27 -10.20 -0.02 -0.36
C GLN A 27 -11.23 -1.12 -0.06
N GLN A 28 -12.14 -0.89 0.89
CA GLN A 28 -13.18 -1.87 1.24
C GLN A 28 -14.22 -2.04 0.12
N GLU A 29 -14.58 -0.95 -0.57
CA GLU A 29 -15.50 -1.01 -1.70
C GLU A 29 -14.85 -1.66 -2.92
N LEU A 30 -13.56 -1.39 -3.16
CA LEU A 30 -12.78 -2.07 -4.17
C LEU A 30 -12.70 -3.57 -3.88
N ARG A 31 -12.47 -3.96 -2.62
CA ARG A 31 -12.55 -5.37 -2.19
C ARG A 31 -13.89 -5.98 -2.56
N LYS A 32 -14.99 -5.29 -2.26
CA LYS A 32 -16.34 -5.76 -2.58
C LYS A 32 -16.52 -5.98 -4.09
N ILE A 33 -16.01 -5.06 -4.92
CA ILE A 33 -15.99 -5.20 -6.38
C ILE A 33 -15.22 -6.45 -6.81
N PHE A 34 -14.05 -6.70 -6.24
CA PHE A 34 -13.27 -7.91 -6.51
C PHE A 34 -14.07 -9.17 -6.15
N MET A 35 -14.65 -9.23 -4.95
CA MET A 35 -15.38 -10.42 -4.48
C MET A 35 -16.66 -10.71 -5.28
N CYS A 36 -17.24 -9.72 -5.95
CA CYS A 36 -18.39 -9.93 -6.84
C CYS A 36 -18.01 -10.42 -8.26
N GLY A 37 -16.72 -10.43 -8.61
CA GLY A 37 -16.21 -10.82 -9.92
C GLY A 37 -15.79 -12.29 -10.02
N ASP A 38 -15.93 -12.88 -11.22
CA ASP A 38 -15.25 -14.14 -11.55
C ASP A 38 -13.71 -13.93 -11.63
N LEU A 39 -12.92 -15.00 -11.73
CA LEU A 39 -11.44 -14.92 -11.78
C LEU A 39 -10.95 -13.90 -12.81
N ARG A 40 -11.54 -13.93 -14.01
CA ARG A 40 -11.22 -13.01 -15.09
C ARG A 40 -11.62 -11.56 -14.77
N ALA A 41 -12.79 -11.34 -14.18
CA ALA A 41 -13.23 -10.01 -13.75
C ALA A 41 -12.32 -9.44 -12.67
N ARG A 42 -11.93 -10.25 -11.67
CA ARG A 42 -10.98 -9.87 -10.63
C ARG A 42 -9.63 -9.46 -11.22
N CYS A 43 -9.10 -10.27 -12.12
CA CYS A 43 -7.86 -9.98 -12.85
C CYS A 43 -7.96 -8.65 -13.63
N ALA A 44 -9.05 -8.43 -14.38
CA ALA A 44 -9.27 -7.18 -15.11
C ALA A 44 -9.37 -5.96 -14.17
N CYS A 45 -10.13 -6.08 -13.08
CA CYS A 45 -10.31 -5.00 -12.13
C CYS A 45 -8.98 -4.62 -11.44
N VAL A 46 -8.19 -5.61 -11.00
CA VAL A 46 -6.93 -5.33 -10.30
C VAL A 46 -5.85 -4.76 -11.21
N LEU A 47 -5.79 -5.18 -12.48
CA LEU A 47 -4.87 -4.59 -13.46
C LEU A 47 -5.16 -3.10 -13.73
N LEU A 48 -6.41 -2.66 -13.60
CA LEU A 48 -6.74 -1.23 -13.64
C LEU A 48 -6.43 -0.55 -12.31
N ALA A 49 -6.87 -1.15 -11.21
CA ALA A 49 -6.85 -0.51 -9.89
C ALA A 49 -5.47 -0.44 -9.25
N HIS A 50 -4.60 -1.41 -9.55
CA HIS A 50 -3.27 -1.51 -8.93
C HIS A 50 -2.16 -1.19 -9.93
N SER A 51 -2.36 -1.35 -11.23
CA SER A 51 -1.31 -0.99 -12.22
C SER A 51 -1.61 0.28 -12.99
N GLY A 52 -2.79 0.90 -12.78
CA GLY A 52 -3.17 2.10 -13.49
C GLY A 52 -3.21 1.89 -15.00
N LEU A 53 -3.60 0.71 -15.50
CA LEU A 53 -3.67 0.43 -16.93
C LEU A 53 -4.93 1.03 -17.57
N ARG A 54 -4.91 1.26 -18.88
CA ARG A 54 -6.13 1.57 -19.64
C ARG A 54 -6.83 0.27 -20.01
N ILE A 55 -8.15 0.32 -20.19
CA ILE A 55 -8.93 -0.86 -20.61
C ILE A 55 -8.41 -1.39 -21.95
N GLU A 56 -8.08 -0.48 -22.86
CA GLU A 56 -7.52 -0.79 -24.18
C GLU A 56 -6.15 -1.46 -24.12
N THR A 57 -5.40 -1.28 -23.04
CA THR A 57 -4.12 -1.98 -22.82
C THR A 57 -4.35 -3.45 -22.53
N LEU A 58 -5.45 -3.80 -21.87
CA LEU A 58 -5.80 -5.18 -21.59
C LEU A 58 -6.32 -5.91 -22.84
N GLY A 59 -6.94 -5.16 -23.76
CA GLY A 59 -7.38 -5.65 -25.05
C GLY A 59 -7.95 -4.52 -25.90
N ASN A 60 -7.49 -4.41 -27.15
CA ASN A 60 -7.82 -3.29 -28.01
C ASN A 60 -9.27 -3.38 -28.56
N TYR A 61 -9.72 -2.32 -29.24
CA TYR A 61 -11.07 -2.26 -29.80
C TYR A 61 -11.33 -3.34 -30.85
N GLU A 62 -10.32 -3.81 -31.57
CA GLU A 62 -10.46 -4.80 -32.63
C GLU A 62 -10.38 -6.24 -32.12
N GLY A 63 -9.88 -6.46 -30.90
CA GLY A 63 -9.55 -7.79 -30.37
C GLY A 63 -8.37 -8.44 -31.08
N THR A 64 -7.48 -7.64 -31.67
CA THR A 64 -6.29 -8.08 -32.41
C THR A 64 -5.02 -8.03 -31.56
N ASP A 65 -5.00 -7.21 -30.50
CA ASP A 65 -3.89 -7.13 -29.56
C ASP A 65 -4.36 -6.77 -28.14
N GLY A 66 -3.50 -7.02 -27.16
CA GLY A 66 -3.71 -6.75 -25.73
C GLY A 66 -2.49 -7.18 -24.91
N LEU A 67 -2.62 -7.11 -23.59
CA LEU A 67 -1.54 -7.53 -22.69
C LEU A 67 -1.29 -9.04 -22.83
N ARG A 68 -0.01 -9.44 -22.88
CA ARG A 68 0.44 -10.82 -23.09
C ARG A 68 1.27 -11.32 -21.91
N VAL A 69 1.46 -12.63 -21.81
CA VAL A 69 2.34 -13.25 -20.82
C VAL A 69 3.74 -12.63 -20.82
N LYS A 70 4.34 -12.39 -22.00
CA LYS A 70 5.67 -11.78 -22.12
C LYS A 70 5.75 -10.32 -21.64
N ASP A 71 4.62 -9.65 -21.48
CA ASP A 71 4.58 -8.28 -20.99
C ASP A 71 4.81 -8.23 -19.45
N PHE A 72 4.89 -9.39 -18.78
CA PHE A 72 5.34 -9.57 -17.40
C PHE A 72 6.71 -10.27 -17.40
N PRO A 73 7.82 -9.53 -17.55
CA PRO A 73 9.15 -10.13 -17.74
C PRO A 73 9.64 -10.97 -16.54
N GLU A 74 9.07 -10.74 -15.37
CA GLU A 74 9.42 -11.40 -14.10
C GLU A 74 8.44 -12.53 -13.75
N MET A 75 7.52 -12.87 -14.66
CA MET A 75 6.55 -13.95 -14.49
C MET A 75 7.01 -15.19 -15.26
N LYS A 76 7.10 -16.32 -14.57
CA LYS A 76 7.41 -17.64 -15.11
C LYS A 76 6.24 -18.59 -14.96
N ILE A 77 6.15 -19.53 -15.89
CA ILE A 77 5.16 -20.61 -15.86
C ILE A 77 5.93 -21.91 -15.86
N GLU A 78 5.93 -22.61 -14.73
CA GLU A 78 6.68 -23.85 -14.52
C GLU A 78 5.74 -24.90 -13.92
N ASN A 79 5.72 -26.11 -14.50
CA ASN A 79 4.91 -27.23 -13.99
C ASN A 79 3.40 -26.93 -13.79
N GLY A 80 2.84 -25.98 -14.55
CA GLY A 80 1.44 -25.60 -14.41
C GLY A 80 1.17 -24.54 -13.32
N GLU A 81 2.22 -24.02 -12.68
CA GLU A 81 2.15 -22.95 -11.69
C GLU A 81 2.72 -21.65 -12.24
N VAL A 82 2.16 -20.53 -11.76
CA VAL A 82 2.64 -19.18 -12.10
C VAL A 82 3.47 -18.64 -10.94
N ILE A 83 4.72 -18.27 -11.24
CA ILE A 83 5.71 -17.79 -10.28
C ILE A 83 6.15 -16.38 -10.69
N PHE A 84 6.20 -15.46 -9.73
CA PHE A 84 6.76 -14.12 -9.94
C PHE A 84 8.11 -14.02 -9.22
N GLU A 85 9.17 -13.70 -9.96
CA GLU A 85 10.53 -13.61 -9.41
C GLU A 85 10.72 -12.37 -8.51
N LYS A 86 10.04 -11.28 -8.85
CA LYS A 86 10.03 -10.03 -8.09
C LYS A 86 8.59 -9.55 -7.86
N ILE A 87 8.30 -9.10 -6.65
CA ILE A 87 7.03 -8.49 -6.26
C ILE A 87 7.33 -7.16 -5.55
N PRO A 88 6.69 -6.03 -5.91
CA PRO A 88 5.74 -5.83 -7.02
C PRO A 88 6.35 -6.17 -8.38
N THR A 89 5.59 -6.78 -9.30
CA THR A 89 6.12 -7.25 -10.60
C THR A 89 5.95 -6.19 -11.70
N ILE A 90 6.90 -6.10 -12.63
CA ILE A 90 6.83 -5.19 -13.78
C ILE A 90 5.73 -5.62 -14.76
N VAL A 91 4.97 -4.64 -15.24
CA VAL A 91 4.05 -4.77 -16.37
C VAL A 91 4.46 -3.80 -17.47
N VAL A 92 4.91 -4.34 -18.60
CA VAL A 92 5.35 -3.56 -19.75
C VAL A 92 4.15 -3.23 -20.64
N VAL A 93 3.90 -1.94 -20.87
CA VAL A 93 2.89 -1.47 -21.81
C VAL A 93 3.57 -1.13 -23.12
N ARG A 94 3.41 -2.02 -24.10
CA ARG A 94 3.96 -1.87 -25.45
C ARG A 94 3.43 -0.63 -26.16
N ARG A 95 4.22 -0.12 -27.11
CA ARG A 95 3.92 1.11 -27.86
C ARG A 95 2.54 1.07 -28.52
N GLU A 96 2.14 -0.08 -29.07
CA GLU A 96 0.88 -0.27 -29.78
C GLU A 96 -0.34 -0.19 -28.86
N LEU A 97 -0.15 -0.44 -27.56
CA LEU A 97 -1.20 -0.41 -26.53
C LEU A 97 -1.25 0.92 -25.77
N SER A 98 -0.27 1.79 -26.00
CA SER A 98 -0.17 3.09 -25.34
C SER A 98 -0.90 4.17 -26.13
N LYS A 99 -1.83 4.87 -25.46
CA LYS A 99 -2.46 6.07 -26.04
C LYS A 99 -1.43 7.15 -26.41
N GLY A 100 -0.32 7.22 -25.68
CA GLY A 100 0.74 8.19 -25.91
C GLY A 100 1.69 7.82 -27.05
N GLY A 101 1.53 6.64 -27.66
CA GLY A 101 2.37 6.16 -28.75
C GLY A 101 3.81 5.85 -28.37
N HIS A 102 4.08 5.57 -27.09
CA HIS A 102 5.38 5.21 -26.53
C HIS A 102 5.24 4.01 -25.58
N GLN A 103 6.32 3.24 -25.41
CA GLN A 103 6.36 2.17 -24.42
C GLN A 103 6.61 2.77 -23.04
N TYR A 104 6.00 2.19 -22.01
CA TYR A 104 6.31 2.47 -20.60
C TYR A 104 6.11 1.20 -19.78
N PHE A 105 6.43 1.25 -18.49
CA PHE A 105 6.06 0.18 -17.58
C PHE A 105 5.38 0.73 -16.33
N THR A 106 4.67 -0.15 -15.65
CA THR A 106 4.07 0.06 -14.35
C THR A 106 4.34 -1.19 -13.51
N PHE A 107 3.82 -1.24 -12.29
CA PHE A 107 3.92 -2.41 -11.43
C PHE A 107 2.55 -3.00 -11.14
N LEU A 108 2.52 -4.30 -10.83
CA LEU A 108 1.37 -4.97 -10.25
C LEU A 108 1.69 -5.33 -8.80
N SER A 109 0.77 -5.01 -7.88
CA SER A 109 0.97 -5.24 -6.45
C SER A 109 0.94 -6.73 -6.10
N GLU A 110 1.32 -7.08 -4.88
CA GLU A 110 1.28 -8.46 -4.38
C GLU A 110 -0.14 -9.07 -4.48
N GLU A 111 -1.16 -8.35 -4.01
CA GLU A 111 -2.57 -8.77 -4.16
C GLU A 111 -2.96 -8.96 -5.63
N GLY A 112 -2.46 -8.09 -6.51
CA GLY A 112 -2.70 -8.20 -7.95
C GLY A 112 -2.04 -9.42 -8.59
N CYS A 113 -0.81 -9.73 -8.20
CA CYS A 113 -0.11 -10.95 -8.60
C CYS A 113 -0.90 -12.19 -8.18
N GLY A 114 -1.48 -12.19 -6.98
CA GLY A 114 -2.34 -13.28 -6.51
C GLY A 114 -3.54 -13.53 -7.41
N TYR A 115 -4.31 -12.49 -7.75
CA TYR A 115 -5.47 -12.65 -8.64
C TYR A 115 -5.09 -13.00 -10.09
N LEU A 116 -3.96 -12.50 -10.57
CA LEU A 116 -3.44 -12.87 -11.89
C LEU A 116 -3.01 -14.34 -11.91
N LYS A 117 -2.29 -14.80 -10.88
CA LYS A 117 -1.89 -16.19 -10.68
C LYS A 117 -3.11 -17.11 -10.69
N ASP A 118 -4.09 -16.86 -9.84
CA ASP A 118 -5.30 -17.69 -9.73
C ASP A 118 -6.00 -17.86 -11.09
N TYR A 119 -6.08 -16.79 -11.88
CA TYR A 119 -6.74 -16.81 -13.18
C TYR A 119 -5.91 -17.53 -14.27
N LEU A 120 -4.60 -17.32 -14.31
CA LEU A 120 -3.75 -18.02 -15.28
C LEU A 120 -3.64 -19.51 -14.94
N GLU A 121 -3.56 -19.87 -13.67
CA GLU A 121 -3.56 -21.27 -13.23
C GLU A 121 -4.90 -21.97 -13.48
N SER A 122 -6.03 -21.27 -13.37
CA SER A 122 -7.32 -21.86 -13.76
C SER A 122 -7.33 -22.22 -15.25
N ARG A 123 -6.73 -21.38 -16.11
CA ARG A 123 -6.60 -21.66 -17.55
C ARG A 123 -5.67 -22.83 -17.83
N LEU A 124 -4.54 -22.93 -17.11
CA LEU A 124 -3.63 -24.08 -17.20
C LEU A 124 -4.34 -25.38 -16.79
N LYS A 125 -5.16 -25.35 -15.73
CA LYS A 125 -5.98 -26.49 -15.28
C LYS A 125 -7.06 -26.89 -16.29
N GLU A 126 -7.61 -25.94 -17.03
CA GLU A 126 -8.51 -26.19 -18.16
C GLU A 126 -7.79 -26.76 -19.41
N GLY A 127 -6.46 -26.92 -19.36
CA GLY A 127 -5.65 -27.52 -20.41
C GLY A 127 -5.10 -26.52 -21.43
N GLU A 128 -5.26 -25.21 -21.20
CA GLU A 128 -4.69 -24.18 -22.07
C GLU A 128 -3.16 -24.16 -21.96
N LYS A 129 -2.46 -24.18 -23.09
CA LYS A 129 -0.99 -24.00 -23.13
C LYS A 129 -0.66 -22.52 -23.25
N LEU A 130 -0.23 -21.90 -22.15
CA LEU A 130 0.20 -20.51 -22.12
C LEU A 130 1.60 -20.37 -22.74
N THR A 131 1.73 -19.48 -23.72
CA THR A 131 2.98 -19.11 -24.39
C THR A 131 3.31 -17.66 -24.09
N PRO A 132 4.52 -17.16 -24.40
CA PRO A 132 4.86 -15.75 -24.25
C PRO A 132 3.90 -14.79 -24.99
N ASN A 133 3.26 -15.24 -26.07
CA ASN A 133 2.31 -14.43 -26.84
C ASN A 133 0.84 -14.63 -26.43
N SER A 134 0.55 -15.54 -25.49
CA SER A 134 -0.81 -15.78 -25.03
C SER A 134 -1.38 -14.53 -24.35
N PRO A 135 -2.66 -14.21 -24.60
CA PRO A 135 -3.31 -13.05 -23.99
C PRO A 135 -3.45 -13.25 -22.49
N ILE A 136 -3.32 -12.17 -21.71
CA ILE A 136 -3.59 -12.21 -20.28
C ILE A 136 -5.08 -12.42 -20.03
N LEU A 137 -5.96 -11.68 -20.72
CA LEU A 137 -7.42 -11.88 -20.64
C LEU A 137 -7.96 -12.46 -21.95
N THR A 138 -8.75 -13.54 -21.85
CA THR A 138 -9.34 -14.23 -23.02
C THR A 138 -10.81 -13.87 -23.25
N PRO A 139 -11.28 -13.83 -24.52
CA PRO A 139 -12.71 -13.72 -24.83
C PRO A 139 -13.47 -15.00 -24.42
N LYS A 140 -14.76 -14.87 -24.08
CA LYS A 140 -15.59 -16.01 -23.59
C LYS A 140 -16.16 -16.90 -24.71
N ALA A 141 -16.45 -16.34 -25.88
CA ALA A 141 -17.32 -16.99 -26.87
C ALA A 141 -16.90 -16.86 -28.34
N ALA A 142 -15.96 -15.97 -28.68
CA ALA A 142 -15.59 -15.70 -30.08
C ALA A 142 -14.09 -15.98 -30.30
N PRO A 143 -13.69 -16.47 -31.49
CA PRO A 143 -12.32 -16.84 -31.83
C PRO A 143 -11.48 -15.61 -32.16
N LYS A 144 -11.50 -14.60 -31.28
CA LYS A 144 -10.55 -13.50 -31.34
C LYS A 144 -9.32 -13.86 -30.52
N PRO A 145 -8.12 -13.49 -30.98
CA PRO A 145 -6.90 -13.73 -30.21
C PRO A 145 -6.91 -12.95 -28.90
N PHE A 146 -7.56 -11.78 -28.85
CA PHE A 146 -7.67 -10.95 -27.65
C PHE A 146 -9.11 -10.55 -27.35
N ILE A 147 -9.43 -10.37 -26.07
CA ILE A 147 -10.71 -9.79 -25.64
C ILE A 147 -10.79 -8.32 -26.07
N ARG A 148 -11.96 -7.84 -26.49
CA ARG A 148 -12.14 -6.44 -26.90
C ARG A 148 -12.29 -5.53 -25.69
N SER A 149 -11.82 -4.29 -25.80
CA SER A 149 -11.98 -3.24 -24.77
C SER A 149 -13.42 -3.10 -24.27
N THR A 150 -14.41 -3.17 -25.16
CA THR A 150 -15.84 -3.12 -24.83
C THR A 150 -16.25 -4.25 -23.88
N ASN A 151 -15.81 -5.47 -24.15
CA ASN A 151 -16.12 -6.65 -23.35
C ASN A 151 -15.42 -6.60 -21.99
N ILE A 152 -14.20 -6.07 -21.92
CA ILE A 152 -13.51 -5.82 -20.64
C ILE A 152 -14.28 -4.79 -19.83
N GLY A 153 -14.69 -3.69 -20.46
CA GLY A 153 -15.52 -2.67 -19.83
C GLY A 153 -16.83 -3.25 -19.28
N ASP A 154 -17.48 -4.15 -20.01
CA ASP A 154 -18.70 -4.83 -19.56
C ASP A 154 -18.45 -5.77 -18.37
N ILE A 155 -17.35 -6.53 -18.40
CA ILE A 155 -16.94 -7.41 -17.29
C ILE A 155 -16.76 -6.61 -16.01
N ILE A 156 -16.00 -5.52 -16.08
CA ILE A 156 -15.73 -4.64 -14.93
C ILE A 156 -17.03 -3.97 -14.46
N ARG A 157 -17.83 -3.43 -15.39
CA ARG A 157 -19.11 -2.79 -15.06
C ARG A 157 -20.07 -3.75 -14.34
N ASN A 158 -20.11 -5.01 -14.77
CA ASN A 158 -20.93 -6.02 -14.12
C ASN A 158 -20.46 -6.33 -12.70
N ALA A 159 -19.14 -6.40 -12.46
CA ALA A 159 -18.60 -6.56 -11.10
C ALA A 159 -18.96 -5.37 -10.20
N ILE A 160 -18.81 -4.14 -10.71
CA ILE A 160 -19.17 -2.89 -10.00
C ILE A 160 -20.66 -2.87 -9.64
N ARG A 161 -21.54 -3.20 -10.59
CA ARG A 161 -22.99 -3.23 -10.38
C ARG A 161 -23.42 -4.30 -9.38
N LYS A 162 -22.81 -5.50 -9.45
CA LYS A 162 -23.05 -6.57 -8.47
C LYS A 162 -22.64 -6.18 -7.05
N ALA A 163 -21.59 -5.36 -6.93
CA ALA A 163 -21.18 -4.80 -5.64
C ALA A 163 -22.11 -3.67 -5.13
N GLY A 164 -23.11 -3.27 -5.91
CA GLY A 164 -24.12 -2.27 -5.56
C GLY A 164 -23.79 -0.84 -6.01
N PHE A 165 -22.79 -0.66 -6.87
CA PHE A 165 -22.33 0.65 -7.31
C PHE A 165 -22.74 0.95 -8.77
N LYS A 166 -22.87 2.24 -9.09
CA LYS A 166 -23.25 2.72 -10.44
C LYS A 166 -22.09 3.35 -11.22
N TRP A 167 -20.85 3.20 -10.72
CA TRP A 167 -19.65 3.80 -11.31
C TRP A 167 -19.29 3.24 -12.68
N ARG A 168 -18.50 4.00 -13.43
CA ARG A 168 -17.94 3.54 -14.70
C ARG A 168 -16.68 2.71 -14.45
N PRO A 169 -16.31 1.80 -15.37
CA PRO A 169 -15.07 1.02 -15.24
C PRO A 169 -13.80 1.85 -15.02
N TYR A 170 -13.75 3.07 -15.57
CA TYR A 170 -12.59 3.97 -15.44
C TYR A 170 -12.34 4.44 -14.00
N VAL A 171 -13.32 4.31 -13.10
CA VAL A 171 -13.17 4.61 -11.67
C VAL A 171 -12.04 3.81 -11.03
N LEU A 172 -11.76 2.60 -11.54
CA LEU A 172 -10.68 1.75 -11.04
C LEU A 172 -9.30 2.32 -11.39
N ARG A 173 -9.15 2.87 -12.60
CA ARG A 173 -7.91 3.58 -12.95
C ARG A 173 -7.76 4.88 -12.17
N ALA A 174 -8.86 5.60 -11.94
CA ALA A 174 -8.86 6.81 -11.11
C ALA A 174 -8.51 6.50 -9.64
N TYR A 175 -8.93 5.34 -9.13
CA TYR A 175 -8.50 4.84 -7.82
C TYR A 175 -6.99 4.75 -7.72
N PHE A 176 -6.33 4.09 -8.68
CA PHE A 176 -4.86 4.00 -8.71
C PHE A 176 -4.17 5.36 -8.60
N ASP A 177 -4.58 6.31 -9.45
CA ASP A 177 -4.00 7.65 -9.48
C ASP A 177 -4.23 8.40 -8.15
N THR A 178 -5.45 8.31 -7.61
CA THR A 178 -5.80 8.98 -6.35
C THR A 178 -5.05 8.39 -5.16
N GLN A 179 -4.94 7.06 -5.08
CA GLN A 179 -4.21 6.40 -3.99
C GLN A 179 -2.71 6.72 -4.05
N LEU A 180 -2.11 6.74 -5.23
CA LEU A 180 -0.71 7.13 -5.37
C LEU A 180 -0.49 8.63 -5.18
N MET A 181 -1.48 9.48 -5.46
CA MET A 181 -1.44 10.90 -5.10
C MET A 181 -1.40 11.08 -3.57
N LEU A 182 -2.16 10.26 -2.83
CA LEU A 182 -2.11 10.26 -1.36
C LEU A 182 -0.74 9.79 -0.87
N ALA A 183 -0.17 8.72 -1.45
CA ALA A 183 1.17 8.27 -1.13
C ALA A 183 2.25 9.32 -1.46
N GLU A 184 2.10 10.05 -2.58
CA GLU A 184 2.94 11.19 -2.95
C GLU A 184 2.88 12.30 -1.89
N SER A 185 1.68 12.63 -1.39
CA SER A 185 1.52 13.63 -0.33
C SER A 185 2.20 13.25 1.00
N LYS A 186 2.49 11.95 1.18
CA LYS A 186 3.21 11.39 2.32
C LYS A 186 4.69 11.18 2.06
N GLY A 187 5.19 11.59 0.88
CA GLY A 187 6.61 11.47 0.52
C GLY A 187 7.05 10.05 0.15
N LEU A 188 6.12 9.13 -0.11
CA LEU A 188 6.46 7.73 -0.41
C LEU A 188 6.81 7.51 -1.90
N VAL A 189 6.23 8.32 -2.79
CA VAL A 189 6.35 8.24 -4.24
C VAL A 189 6.54 9.64 -4.82
N LEU A 190 7.43 9.74 -5.81
CA LEU A 190 7.60 10.96 -6.60
C LEU A 190 6.45 11.12 -7.61
N ARG A 191 6.05 12.38 -7.85
CA ARG A 191 5.04 12.72 -8.86
C ARG A 191 5.39 12.12 -10.23
N ASP A 192 6.65 12.23 -10.63
CA ASP A 192 7.09 11.75 -11.95
C ASP A 192 6.98 10.24 -12.09
N TYR A 193 7.16 9.48 -11.01
CA TYR A 193 6.95 8.02 -11.01
C TYR A 193 5.48 7.69 -11.22
N ARG A 194 4.58 8.36 -10.48
CA ARG A 194 3.13 8.21 -10.65
C ARG A 194 2.69 8.57 -12.08
N GLN A 195 3.18 9.68 -12.63
CA GLN A 195 2.86 10.09 -14.00
C GLN A 195 3.39 9.09 -15.04
N PHE A 196 4.61 8.57 -14.85
CA PHE A 196 5.19 7.54 -15.71
C PHE A 196 4.38 6.23 -15.70
N TRP A 197 4.00 5.72 -14.52
CA TRP A 197 3.18 4.51 -14.40
C TRP A 197 1.78 4.67 -15.00
N MET A 198 1.27 5.91 -15.07
CA MET A 198 0.03 6.24 -15.77
C MET A 198 0.20 6.34 -17.30
N GLY A 199 1.42 6.21 -17.81
CA GLY A 199 1.74 6.38 -19.23
C GLY A 199 1.52 7.82 -19.69
N HIS A 200 1.79 8.79 -18.82
CA HIS A 200 1.78 10.21 -19.17
C HIS A 200 3.15 10.62 -19.68
N LYS A 201 3.18 11.57 -20.63
CA LYS A 201 4.43 12.13 -21.13
C LYS A 201 5.10 12.95 -20.04
N GLY A 202 6.41 12.81 -19.93
CA GLY A 202 7.24 13.51 -18.95
C GLY A 202 8.72 13.15 -19.15
N ASP A 203 9.59 13.67 -18.29
CA ASP A 203 11.04 13.52 -18.46
C ASP A 203 11.49 12.05 -18.34
N ILE A 204 10.89 11.29 -17.43
CA ILE A 204 11.18 9.86 -17.27
C ILE A 204 10.76 9.08 -18.51
N GLU A 205 9.58 9.37 -19.07
CA GLU A 205 9.10 8.72 -20.29
C GLU A 205 10.01 9.04 -21.47
N ASN A 206 10.37 10.30 -21.65
CA ASN A 206 11.34 10.72 -22.68
C ASN A 206 12.67 9.98 -22.52
N ARG A 207 13.20 9.88 -21.30
CA ARG A 207 14.45 9.16 -21.03
C ARG A 207 14.33 7.66 -21.31
N TYR A 208 13.23 7.03 -20.91
CA TYR A 208 12.99 5.62 -21.16
C TYR A 208 12.89 5.33 -22.67
N THR A 209 12.08 6.11 -23.38
CA THR A 209 11.86 5.96 -24.82
C THR A 209 13.13 6.23 -25.63
N THR A 210 13.89 7.27 -25.29
CA THR A 210 15.15 7.59 -25.98
C THR A 210 16.25 6.58 -25.69
N ASN A 211 16.30 6.01 -24.49
CA ASN A 211 17.31 5.02 -24.10
C ASN A 211 16.93 3.58 -24.49
N LYS A 212 16.48 3.39 -25.74
CA LYS A 212 16.09 2.07 -26.30
C LYS A 212 15.07 1.31 -25.43
N CYS A 213 14.13 2.04 -24.83
CA CYS A 213 13.14 1.50 -23.89
C CYS A 213 13.76 0.79 -22.67
N LYS A 214 14.87 1.34 -22.14
CA LYS A 214 15.54 0.85 -20.94
C LYS A 214 15.88 2.01 -20.00
N LEU A 215 15.43 1.93 -18.77
CA LEU A 215 16.00 2.75 -17.70
C LEU A 215 17.18 1.98 -17.07
N PRO A 216 18.15 2.69 -16.47
CA PRO A 216 19.10 2.09 -15.55
C PRO A 216 18.38 1.25 -14.47
N GLU A 217 18.95 0.08 -14.13
CA GLU A 217 18.32 -0.88 -13.20
C GLU A 217 18.10 -0.28 -11.81
N ASP A 218 19.02 0.58 -11.35
CA ASP A 218 18.92 1.34 -10.10
C ASP A 218 17.66 2.23 -10.06
N ILE A 219 17.32 2.86 -11.18
CA ILE A 219 16.09 3.66 -11.27
C ILE A 219 14.85 2.75 -11.25
N ILE A 220 14.89 1.61 -11.94
CA ILE A 220 13.77 0.66 -11.96
C ILE A 220 13.51 0.12 -10.54
N GLU A 221 14.55 -0.24 -9.81
CA GLU A 221 14.42 -0.76 -8.45
C GLU A 221 14.03 0.34 -7.45
N ASP A 222 14.49 1.57 -7.60
CA ASP A 222 13.99 2.70 -6.80
C ASP A 222 12.49 2.95 -7.04
N MET A 223 12.05 2.90 -8.30
CA MET A 223 10.62 2.97 -8.66
C MET A 223 9.84 1.80 -8.04
N ARG A 224 10.39 0.58 -8.07
CA ARG A 224 9.77 -0.59 -7.46
C ARG A 224 9.63 -0.43 -5.95
N GLU A 225 10.67 0.06 -5.28
CA GLU A 225 10.64 0.30 -3.84
C GLU A 225 9.62 1.38 -3.46
N ALA A 226 9.59 2.49 -4.21
CA ALA A 226 8.58 3.54 -4.04
C ALA A 226 7.15 3.00 -4.21
N TYR A 227 6.92 2.19 -5.25
CA TYR A 227 5.64 1.52 -5.44
C TYR A 227 5.33 0.56 -4.28
N LYS A 228 6.31 -0.24 -3.84
CA LYS A 228 6.18 -1.22 -2.74
C LYS A 228 5.75 -0.52 -1.44
N ARG A 229 6.40 0.59 -1.08
CA ARG A 229 6.01 1.41 0.08
C ARG A 229 4.58 1.96 -0.03
N SER A 230 4.10 2.19 -1.24
CA SER A 230 2.77 2.75 -1.50
C SER A 230 1.66 1.71 -1.64
N GLN A 231 2.00 0.40 -1.60
CA GLN A 231 1.00 -0.66 -1.73
C GLN A 231 -0.06 -0.63 -0.64
N GLU A 232 0.26 -0.08 0.54
CA GLU A 232 -0.71 0.06 1.64
C GLU A 232 -1.94 0.90 1.25
N TYR A 233 -1.82 1.81 0.29
CA TYR A 233 -2.92 2.62 -0.24
C TYR A 233 -3.72 1.87 -1.31
N LEU A 234 -3.09 0.93 -2.00
CA LEU A 234 -3.72 0.16 -3.08
C LEU A 234 -4.46 -1.07 -2.56
N HIS A 235 -3.83 -1.82 -1.65
CA HIS A 235 -4.32 -3.11 -1.17
C HIS A 235 -5.70 -3.02 -0.53
N THR A 236 -6.54 -4.00 -0.87
CA THR A 236 -7.90 -4.12 -0.34
C THR A 236 -7.97 -5.10 0.82
N THR A 237 -7.01 -6.02 0.88
CA THR A 237 -6.71 -6.84 2.03
C THR A 237 -5.79 -6.06 2.95
N LYS A 238 -6.29 -5.71 4.14
CA LYS A 238 -5.39 -5.26 5.21
C LYS A 238 -4.49 -6.46 5.54
N VAL A 239 -3.20 -6.37 5.22
CA VAL A 239 -2.19 -7.05 6.05
C VAL A 239 -2.48 -6.53 7.45
N GLY A 240 -2.94 -7.42 8.31
CA GLY A 240 -3.80 -7.04 9.42
C GLY A 240 -3.18 -5.97 10.33
N LYS A 241 -4.05 -5.35 11.13
CA LYS A 241 -3.67 -4.66 12.37
C LYS A 241 -2.66 -5.46 13.22
N THR A 242 -2.51 -6.75 12.95
CA THR A 242 -1.42 -7.61 13.38
C THR A 242 -0.06 -6.94 13.29
N ASN A 243 0.32 -6.21 12.24
CA ASN A 243 1.69 -5.66 12.21
C ASN A 243 1.90 -4.56 13.28
N GLU A 244 0.91 -3.70 13.54
CA GLU A 244 1.03 -2.65 14.55
C GLU A 244 0.86 -3.20 15.97
N GLU A 245 -0.07 -4.16 16.17
CA GLU A 245 -0.25 -4.84 17.45
C GLU A 245 0.93 -5.78 17.77
N GLU A 246 1.46 -6.52 16.80
CA GLU A 246 2.66 -7.35 16.95
C GLU A 246 3.91 -6.50 17.14
N LEU A 247 4.06 -5.38 16.41
CA LEU A 247 5.16 -4.42 16.65
C LEU A 247 5.05 -3.81 18.04
N ARG A 248 3.84 -3.41 18.48
CA ARG A 248 3.59 -2.89 19.83
C ARG A 248 3.89 -3.95 20.87
N GLN A 249 3.46 -5.20 20.67
CA GLN A 249 3.74 -6.32 21.57
C GLN A 249 5.24 -6.62 21.62
N ALA A 250 5.92 -6.70 20.48
CA ALA A 250 7.36 -6.92 20.40
C ALA A 250 8.14 -5.80 21.10
N PHE A 251 7.74 -4.54 20.90
CA PHE A 251 8.32 -3.38 21.56
C PHE A 251 8.11 -3.42 23.08
N ARG A 252 6.89 -3.74 23.55
CA ARG A 252 6.59 -3.88 24.98
C ARG A 252 7.38 -5.02 25.63
N LYS A 253 7.52 -6.16 24.95
CA LYS A 253 8.37 -7.29 25.42
C LYS A 253 9.84 -6.87 25.53
N GLN A 254 10.37 -6.14 24.55
CA GLN A 254 11.73 -5.59 24.59
C GLN A 254 11.93 -4.62 25.76
N LEU A 255 10.98 -3.72 26.02
CA LEU A 255 11.04 -2.80 27.17
C LEU A 255 11.07 -3.52 28.52
N LEU A 256 10.30 -4.62 28.67
CA LEU A 256 10.30 -5.43 29.88
C LEU A 256 11.64 -6.18 30.05
N LEU A 257 12.23 -6.71 28.99
CA LEU A 257 13.57 -7.32 29.05
C LEU A 257 14.62 -6.30 29.51
N VAL A 258 14.61 -5.10 28.94
CA VAL A 258 15.52 -4.00 29.34
C VAL A 258 15.29 -3.59 30.81
N ALA A 259 14.05 -3.68 31.30
CA ALA A 259 13.71 -3.41 32.70
C ALA A 259 14.12 -4.55 33.67
N GLY A 260 14.74 -5.63 33.18
CA GLY A 260 15.24 -6.74 34.00
C GLY A 260 14.22 -7.84 34.26
N PHE A 261 13.19 -7.98 33.43
CA PHE A 261 12.32 -9.17 33.40
C PHE A 261 12.97 -10.28 32.57
N THR A 262 12.81 -11.52 33.01
CA THR A 262 13.23 -12.71 32.27
C THR A 262 12.17 -13.10 31.25
N GLN A 263 12.57 -13.83 30.20
CA GLN A 263 11.64 -14.29 29.15
C GLN A 263 10.47 -15.10 29.75
N SER A 264 10.76 -15.97 30.73
CA SER A 264 9.74 -16.77 31.42
C SER A 264 8.77 -15.98 32.31
N GLU A 265 9.14 -14.78 32.76
CA GLU A 265 8.23 -13.85 33.44
C GLU A 265 7.34 -13.12 32.44
N ILE A 266 7.91 -12.71 31.30
CA ILE A 266 7.19 -12.01 30.23
C ILE A 266 6.16 -12.94 29.57
N ASP A 267 6.48 -14.21 29.38
CA ASP A 267 5.57 -15.20 28.78
C ASP A 267 4.35 -15.50 29.65
N LYS A 268 4.42 -15.19 30.96
CA LYS A 268 3.29 -15.28 31.90
C LYS A 268 2.44 -14.01 31.94
N MET A 269 2.90 -12.92 31.32
CA MET A 269 2.18 -11.66 31.24
C MET A 269 1.43 -11.58 29.92
N ASP A 270 0.16 -11.19 29.96
CA ASP A 270 -0.54 -10.81 28.74
C ASP A 270 -0.20 -9.36 28.37
N VAL A 271 0.94 -9.20 27.69
CA VAL A 271 1.48 -7.89 27.28
C VAL A 271 0.56 -7.16 26.29
N SER A 272 -0.43 -7.85 25.71
CA SER A 272 -1.38 -7.25 24.76
C SER A 272 -2.46 -6.43 25.47
N GLU A 273 -2.89 -6.87 26.67
CA GLU A 273 -3.99 -6.24 27.42
C GLU A 273 -3.53 -5.15 28.41
N ILE A 274 -2.23 -5.09 28.72
CA ILE A 274 -1.68 -4.09 29.65
C ILE A 274 -1.78 -2.68 29.03
N SER A 275 -2.30 -1.71 29.81
CA SER A 275 -2.32 -0.29 29.41
C SER A 275 -0.92 0.32 29.44
N ASP A 276 -0.71 1.43 28.72
CA ASP A 276 0.62 2.07 28.70
C ASP A 276 0.99 2.66 30.08
N GLU A 277 0.01 3.12 30.87
CA GLU A 277 0.24 3.60 32.25
C GLU A 277 0.64 2.47 33.20
N GLU A 278 -0.01 1.30 33.09
CA GLU A 278 0.33 0.13 33.91
C GLU A 278 1.71 -0.42 33.54
N LEU A 279 2.03 -0.49 32.25
CA LEU A 279 3.35 -0.93 31.78
C LEU A 279 4.46 -0.04 32.32
N GLN A 280 4.29 1.29 32.28
CA GLN A 280 5.24 2.23 32.88
C GLN A 280 5.39 2.03 34.38
N THR A 281 4.30 1.71 35.08
CA THR A 281 4.31 1.45 36.53
C THR A 281 5.07 0.17 36.86
N ILE A 282 4.86 -0.91 36.09
CA ILE A 282 5.58 -2.20 36.24
C ILE A 282 7.08 -2.00 35.99
N ILE A 283 7.44 -1.32 34.90
CA ILE A 283 8.83 -1.02 34.55
C ILE A 283 9.50 -0.17 35.64
N ARG A 284 8.83 0.89 36.12
CA ARG A 284 9.35 1.74 37.21
C ARG A 284 9.54 0.96 38.50
N LYS A 285 8.57 0.13 38.90
CA LYS A 285 8.67 -0.72 40.11
C LYS A 285 9.85 -1.69 40.04
N ARG A 286 10.10 -2.28 38.86
CA ARG A 286 11.21 -3.23 38.70
C ARG A 286 12.58 -2.54 38.64
N LEU A 287 12.68 -1.41 37.94
CA LEU A 287 13.92 -0.63 37.81
C LEU A 287 14.32 0.12 39.09
N LEU A 288 13.34 0.60 39.86
CA LEU A 288 13.58 1.41 41.07
C LEU A 288 13.41 0.61 42.37
N GLY A 289 12.94 -0.64 42.30
CA GLY A 289 12.49 -1.43 43.45
C GLY A 289 11.19 -0.89 44.05
N GLU A 290 10.56 -1.68 44.93
CA GLU A 290 9.64 -1.09 45.91
C GLU A 290 10.46 -0.12 46.76
N LYS A 291 10.07 1.15 46.81
CA LYS A 291 10.60 2.05 47.82
C LYS A 291 10.20 1.48 49.18
N THR A 292 11.09 0.72 49.81
CA THR A 292 11.09 0.62 51.26
C THR A 292 11.28 2.05 51.78
N ASN A 293 10.32 2.50 52.58
CA ASN A 293 10.32 3.82 53.20
C ASN A 293 11.40 3.98 54.29
N ASP A 294 12.47 3.17 54.26
CA ASP A 294 13.64 3.29 55.13
C ASP A 294 14.72 4.15 54.46
N CYS A 295 14.31 5.31 53.99
CA CYS A 295 15.28 6.30 53.56
C CYS A 295 15.83 6.99 54.82
N VAL A 296 17.00 6.52 55.27
CA VAL A 296 17.72 7.06 56.43
C VAL A 296 18.09 8.53 56.21
N GLN A 297 18.09 9.03 54.96
CA GLN A 297 18.37 10.42 54.60
C GLN A 297 17.30 11.01 53.69
N LYS A 298 16.93 12.28 53.91
CA LYS A 298 15.95 13.01 53.10
C LYS A 298 16.49 14.38 52.71
N VAL A 299 16.07 14.86 51.54
CA VAL A 299 16.33 16.23 51.09
C VAL A 299 15.05 17.04 51.28
N VAL A 300 15.10 18.04 52.14
CA VAL A 300 13.96 18.91 52.48
C VAL A 300 14.25 20.36 52.11
N SER A 301 13.21 21.17 51.99
CA SER A 301 13.39 22.62 51.85
C SER A 301 13.90 23.23 53.16
N THR A 302 14.59 24.37 53.11
CA THR A 302 15.04 25.08 54.32
C THR A 302 13.90 25.37 55.29
N ASP A 303 12.71 25.61 54.78
CA ASP A 303 11.53 26.01 55.57
C ASP A 303 10.92 24.83 56.34
N GLU A 304 11.26 23.59 55.95
CA GLU A 304 10.76 22.37 56.59
C GLU A 304 11.78 21.76 57.57
N VAL A 305 13.01 22.28 57.65
CA VAL A 305 14.08 21.70 58.46
C VAL A 305 13.72 21.66 59.94
N GLU A 306 13.19 22.75 60.49
CA GLU A 306 12.84 22.85 61.92
C GLU A 306 11.87 21.74 62.33
N LYS A 307 10.85 21.47 61.50
CA LYS A 307 9.87 20.40 61.73
C LYS A 307 10.52 19.01 61.82
N TYR A 308 11.56 18.75 61.02
CA TYR A 308 12.23 17.46 61.03
C TYR A 308 13.24 17.33 62.16
N LEU A 309 13.89 18.42 62.57
CA LEU A 309 14.74 18.45 63.76
C LEU A 309 13.93 18.13 65.04
N GLU A 310 12.71 18.66 65.15
CA GLU A 310 11.78 18.32 66.25
C GLU A 310 11.37 16.84 66.28
N GLN A 311 11.39 16.19 65.11
CA GLN A 311 11.07 14.76 64.96
C GLN A 311 12.29 13.85 65.14
N GLY A 312 13.43 14.39 65.61
CA GLY A 312 14.64 13.61 65.90
C GLY A 312 15.54 13.33 64.69
N TRP A 313 15.36 14.06 63.58
CA TRP A 313 16.28 13.99 62.45
C TRP A 313 17.47 14.93 62.66
N GLU A 314 18.66 14.55 62.20
CA GLU A 314 19.88 15.34 62.28
C GLU A 314 20.17 16.06 60.96
N TYR A 315 20.62 17.30 61.06
CA TYR A 315 21.13 18.06 59.92
C TYR A 315 22.48 17.49 59.45
N VAL A 316 22.65 17.33 58.13
CA VAL A 316 23.90 16.85 57.53
C VAL A 316 24.60 17.94 56.72
N ALA A 317 23.93 18.53 55.74
CA ALA A 317 24.52 19.50 54.82
C ALA A 317 23.47 20.34 54.07
N THR A 318 23.87 21.53 53.63
CA THR A 318 23.04 22.42 52.80
C THR A 318 23.49 22.35 51.35
N LEU A 319 22.53 22.24 50.43
CA LEU A 319 22.74 22.24 48.99
C LEU A 319 22.58 23.66 48.42
N PRO A 320 23.20 23.97 47.26
CA PRO A 320 23.21 25.32 46.67
C PRO A 320 21.83 25.90 46.29
N ASN A 321 20.77 25.08 46.36
CA ASN A 321 19.42 25.39 45.88
C ASN A 321 18.40 25.53 47.02
N LYS A 322 18.81 26.03 48.20
CA LYS A 322 17.97 26.18 49.40
C LYS A 322 17.33 24.87 49.86
N ARG A 323 18.03 23.75 49.66
CA ARG A 323 17.64 22.45 50.18
C ARG A 323 18.66 21.95 51.19
N VAL A 324 18.19 21.13 52.10
CA VAL A 324 18.96 20.62 53.22
C VAL A 324 18.83 19.11 53.26
N ILE A 325 19.96 18.43 53.48
CA ILE A 325 20.01 16.99 53.71
C ILE A 325 19.89 16.76 55.21
N ILE A 326 18.88 15.99 55.61
CA ILE A 326 18.64 15.52 56.98
C ILE A 326 18.75 14.00 57.05
N LYS A 327 19.15 13.46 58.20
CA LYS A 327 19.32 12.02 58.44
C LYS A 327 18.60 11.58 59.71
N MET A 328 17.89 10.46 59.68
CA MET A 328 17.34 9.84 60.89
C MET A 328 18.43 8.98 61.53
N ASN A 329 18.77 9.22 62.80
CA ASN A 329 19.59 8.27 63.54
C ASN A 329 18.72 7.06 63.87
N ALA A 330 19.23 5.87 63.52
CA ALA A 330 18.60 4.60 63.84
C ALA A 330 18.65 4.31 65.34
#